data_AF-A0A644UA54-F1
#
_entry.id   AF-A0A644UA54-F1
#
_cell.length_a   1.000
_cell.length_b   1.000
_cell.length_c   1.000
_cell.angle_alpha   90.00
_cell.angle_beta   90.00
_cell.angle_gamma   90.00
#
_symmetry.space_group_name_H-M   'P 1'
#
loop_
_entity.id
_entity.type
_entity.pdbx_description
1 polymer ?
#
loop_
_entity_poly.entity_id
_entity_poly.type
_entity_poly.pdbx_seq_one_letter_code
_entity_poly.pdbx_strand_id
1 'polypeptide(L)'
;MKNNIPIVESVRERDVDLLILEEFYSETGFERLFLNKINKENLKFLCAYRSVTTSGLGETDLQIEFLDEDNKTFYLLIENKIDAPFQEAQYERYLKRATALSEDNSKVILVAPEGYIKNKNEFEYHISYEELSRFFENKKGSRNEYKMEILRLAIEQERRGYQIIKDEQVTAFWKEYYIYVKINIPELEMPDPKSKPSSSSFVYFKSSWVPKNMKLIHKMEKGNLDLELSGQADKYEEIIEKYKENIIEDIEIVVTGKSLVFRTNVPDLNLKNIFEEERDKMEEFISKYNLLKNWFLSTI
;
A
#
# COMPACT_ATOMS: atom_id res chain seq x y z
N MET A 1 -31.93 14.90 -2.26
CA MET A 1 -30.58 14.81 -2.85
C MET A 1 -30.02 13.46 -2.43
N LYS A 2 -29.73 12.54 -3.36
CA LYS A 2 -29.05 11.29 -2.99
C LYS A 2 -27.62 11.69 -2.59
N ASN A 3 -27.21 11.34 -1.37
CA ASN A 3 -25.83 11.50 -0.96
C ASN A 3 -24.94 10.75 -1.95
N ASN A 4 -24.04 11.47 -2.62
CA ASN A 4 -23.13 10.94 -3.65
C ASN A 4 -21.93 10.26 -2.96
N ILE A 5 -22.21 9.33 -2.05
CA ILE A 5 -21.16 8.56 -1.36
C ILE A 5 -20.64 7.54 -2.37
N PRO A 6 -19.35 7.55 -2.72
CA PRO A 6 -18.80 6.54 -3.63
C PRO A 6 -18.89 5.16 -2.98
N ILE A 7 -19.10 4.11 -3.78
CA ILE A 7 -19.25 2.74 -3.27
C ILE A 7 -18.01 2.23 -2.52
N VAL A 8 -16.84 2.80 -2.85
CA VAL A 8 -15.56 2.60 -2.18
C VAL A 8 -14.78 3.92 -2.17
N GLU A 9 -13.96 4.15 -1.15
CA GLU A 9 -13.16 5.39 -1.01
C GLU A 9 -12.12 5.55 -2.13
N SER A 10 -11.50 4.44 -2.54
CA SER A 10 -10.50 4.37 -3.62
C SER A 10 -10.45 2.95 -4.17
N VAL A 11 -10.07 2.79 -5.44
CA VAL A 11 -9.82 1.49 -6.06
C VAL A 11 -8.31 1.23 -6.13
N ARG A 12 -7.89 0.02 -5.81
CA ARG A 12 -6.51 -0.47 -5.96
C ARG A 12 -6.48 -1.62 -6.95
N GLU A 13 -5.31 -1.94 -7.49
CA GLU A 13 -5.13 -3.10 -8.38
C GLU A 13 -5.74 -4.37 -7.78
N ARG A 14 -5.57 -4.57 -6.47
CA ARG A 14 -6.16 -5.69 -5.72
C ARG A 14 -7.67 -5.83 -5.89
N ASP A 15 -8.41 -4.73 -5.92
CA ASP A 15 -9.88 -4.78 -6.02
C ASP A 15 -10.29 -5.30 -7.40
N VAL A 16 -9.53 -4.92 -8.44
CA VAL A 16 -9.71 -5.42 -9.81
C VAL A 16 -9.20 -6.86 -9.93
N ASP A 17 -8.08 -7.22 -9.28
CA ASP A 17 -7.58 -8.61 -9.25
C ASP A 17 -8.67 -9.56 -8.73
N LEU A 18 -9.28 -9.20 -7.59
CA LEU A 18 -10.30 -10.02 -6.96
C LEU A 18 -11.59 -10.09 -7.78
N LEU A 19 -11.95 -9.00 -8.46
CA LEU A 19 -13.08 -8.98 -9.40
C LEU A 19 -12.85 -9.96 -10.56
N ILE A 20 -11.66 -9.93 -11.18
CA ILE A 20 -11.27 -10.83 -12.27
C ILE A 20 -11.24 -12.28 -11.77
N LEU A 21 -10.60 -12.52 -10.63
CA LEU A 21 -10.50 -13.84 -9.99
C LEU A 21 -11.89 -14.45 -9.74
N GLU A 22 -12.81 -13.68 -9.17
CA GLU A 22 -14.18 -14.09 -8.90
C GLU A 22 -14.91 -14.50 -10.19
N GLU A 23 -14.73 -13.75 -11.28
CA GLU A 23 -15.39 -14.06 -12.55
C GLU A 23 -14.88 -15.33 -13.22
N PHE A 24 -13.59 -15.63 -13.12
CA PHE A 24 -13.05 -16.91 -13.59
C PHE A 24 -13.70 -18.11 -12.87
N TYR A 25 -13.90 -18.01 -11.55
CA TYR A 25 -14.59 -19.05 -10.78
C TYR A 25 -16.12 -19.07 -10.94
N SER A 26 -16.71 -18.01 -11.48
CA SER A 26 -18.17 -17.86 -11.57
C SER A 26 -18.79 -18.45 -12.84
N GLU A 27 -17.98 -19.05 -13.73
CA GLU A 27 -18.41 -19.69 -14.98
C GLU A 27 -19.34 -18.80 -15.85
N THR A 28 -19.12 -17.49 -15.85
CA THR A 28 -20.03 -16.54 -16.51
C THR A 28 -19.76 -16.39 -18.02
N GLY A 29 -18.82 -17.16 -18.57
CA GLY A 29 -18.27 -16.98 -19.92
C GLY A 29 -17.21 -15.88 -20.01
N PHE A 30 -16.75 -15.36 -18.86
CA PHE A 30 -15.76 -14.28 -18.77
C PHE A 30 -14.40 -14.68 -19.32
N GLU A 31 -14.02 -15.94 -19.12
CA GLU A 31 -12.78 -16.52 -19.63
C GLU A 31 -12.65 -16.39 -21.15
N ARG A 32 -13.77 -16.39 -21.89
CA ARG A 32 -13.78 -16.24 -23.36
C ARG A 32 -13.19 -14.91 -23.80
N LEU A 33 -13.36 -13.84 -23.01
CA LEU A 33 -12.77 -12.54 -23.33
C LEU A 33 -11.23 -12.63 -23.38
N PHE A 34 -10.63 -13.39 -22.46
CA PHE A 34 -9.18 -13.61 -22.40
C PHE A 34 -8.72 -14.59 -23.46
N LEU A 35 -9.41 -15.72 -23.61
CA LEU A 35 -9.05 -16.76 -24.58
C LEU A 35 -9.07 -16.24 -26.02
N ASN A 36 -10.08 -15.44 -26.39
CA ASN A 36 -10.17 -14.82 -27.71
C ASN A 36 -8.99 -13.86 -27.96
N LYS A 37 -8.53 -13.12 -26.95
CA LYS A 37 -7.41 -12.18 -27.10
C LYS A 37 -6.10 -12.86 -27.38
N ILE A 38 -5.88 -14.04 -26.81
CA ILE A 38 -4.68 -14.84 -27.00
C ILE A 38 -4.82 -15.90 -28.11
N ASN A 39 -5.88 -15.82 -28.92
CA ASN A 39 -6.21 -16.76 -30.00
C ASN A 39 -6.20 -18.23 -29.55
N LYS A 40 -6.80 -18.51 -28.39
CA LYS A 40 -7.00 -19.87 -27.87
C LYS A 40 -8.49 -20.17 -27.81
N GLU A 41 -8.84 -21.39 -28.18
CA GLU A 41 -10.20 -21.92 -28.09
C GLU A 41 -10.17 -23.25 -27.33
N ASN A 42 -11.34 -23.75 -26.92
CA ASN A 42 -11.53 -25.07 -26.29
C ASN A 42 -10.70 -25.34 -25.02
N LEU A 43 -10.21 -24.31 -24.34
CA LEU A 43 -9.54 -24.45 -23.04
C LEU A 43 -10.58 -24.53 -21.92
N LYS A 44 -10.47 -25.54 -21.05
CA LYS A 44 -11.32 -25.72 -19.88
C LYS A 44 -10.67 -25.08 -18.66
N PHE A 45 -11.37 -24.16 -18.00
CA PHE A 45 -10.89 -23.56 -16.75
C PHE A 45 -10.61 -24.63 -15.68
N LEU A 46 -9.45 -24.55 -15.04
CA LEU A 46 -9.04 -25.44 -13.95
C LEU A 46 -9.05 -24.70 -12.61
N CYS A 47 -8.27 -23.62 -12.51
CA CYS A 47 -8.19 -22.80 -11.31
C CYS A 47 -7.56 -21.43 -11.61
N ALA A 48 -7.66 -20.53 -10.64
CA ALA A 48 -7.04 -19.22 -10.67
C ALA A 48 -6.47 -18.85 -9.31
N TYR A 49 -5.34 -18.17 -9.31
CA TYR A 49 -4.61 -17.74 -8.12
C TYR A 49 -4.23 -16.27 -8.25
N ARG A 50 -4.14 -15.61 -7.10
CA ARG A 50 -3.68 -14.21 -6.98
C ARG A 50 -2.34 -14.17 -6.26
N SER A 51 -1.46 -13.24 -6.64
CA SER A 51 -0.22 -12.93 -5.91
C SER A 51 0.72 -14.15 -5.84
N VAL A 52 0.93 -14.80 -6.99
CA VAL A 52 1.74 -16.02 -7.07
C VAL A 52 3.21 -15.66 -7.22
N THR A 53 4.01 -15.99 -6.21
CA THR A 53 5.46 -15.78 -6.23
C THR A 53 6.20 -17.05 -6.62
N THR A 54 7.19 -16.95 -7.51
CA THR A 54 8.17 -18.03 -7.75
C THR A 54 9.55 -17.54 -7.36
N SER A 55 10.30 -18.35 -6.61
CA SER A 55 11.63 -18.01 -6.08
C SER A 55 12.52 -17.34 -7.13
N GLY A 56 12.79 -16.05 -6.93
CA GLY A 56 13.70 -15.25 -7.77
C GLY A 56 13.13 -14.67 -9.08
N LEU A 57 11.88 -14.97 -9.44
CA LEU A 57 11.26 -14.50 -10.71
C LEU A 57 10.17 -13.43 -10.52
N GLY A 58 9.94 -12.98 -9.29
CA GLY A 58 8.93 -11.97 -8.96
C GLY A 58 7.53 -12.54 -8.69
N GLU A 59 6.59 -11.63 -8.51
CA GLU A 59 5.18 -11.91 -8.24
C GLU A 59 4.37 -11.77 -9.53
N THR A 60 3.38 -12.65 -9.70
CA THR A 60 2.32 -12.51 -10.70
C THR A 60 1.02 -12.09 -10.02
N ASP A 61 0.40 -11.02 -10.52
CA ASP A 61 -0.86 -10.51 -9.97
C ASP A 61 -1.95 -11.59 -10.01
N LEU A 62 -2.13 -12.22 -11.17
CA LEU A 62 -3.07 -13.32 -11.38
C LEU A 62 -2.49 -14.42 -12.28
N GLN A 63 -2.57 -15.67 -11.85
CA GLN A 63 -2.21 -16.86 -12.63
C GLN A 63 -3.47 -17.70 -12.83
N ILE A 64 -3.88 -17.89 -14.08
CA ILE A 64 -5.04 -18.69 -14.46
C ILE A 64 -4.54 -19.96 -15.15
N GLU A 65 -5.10 -21.10 -14.77
CA GLU A 65 -4.76 -22.40 -15.33
C GLU A 65 -5.97 -22.98 -16.04
N PHE A 66 -5.72 -23.51 -17.23
CA PHE A 66 -6.69 -24.21 -18.05
C PHE A 66 -6.15 -25.58 -18.46
N LEU A 67 -7.03 -26.48 -18.87
CA LEU A 67 -6.68 -27.72 -19.56
C LEU A 67 -7.02 -27.60 -21.04
N ASP A 68 -6.09 -28.02 -21.90
CA ASP A 68 -6.37 -28.23 -23.33
C ASP A 68 -7.04 -29.58 -23.59
N GLU A 69 -7.35 -29.87 -24.85
CA GLU A 69 -7.99 -31.11 -25.29
C GLU A 69 -7.14 -32.37 -24.98
N ASP A 70 -5.83 -32.21 -24.85
CA ASP A 70 -4.86 -33.27 -24.48
C ASP A 70 -4.67 -33.40 -22.95
N ASN A 71 -5.45 -32.68 -22.14
CA ASN A 71 -5.28 -32.54 -20.69
C ASN A 71 -3.93 -31.96 -20.24
N LYS A 72 -3.25 -31.18 -21.08
CA LYS A 72 -2.07 -30.41 -20.68
C LYS A 72 -2.51 -29.07 -20.10
N THR A 73 -1.80 -28.63 -19.07
CA THR A 73 -2.05 -27.33 -18.46
C THR A 73 -1.57 -26.20 -19.38
N PHE A 74 -2.46 -25.24 -19.61
CA PHE A 74 -2.16 -23.96 -20.21
C PHE A 74 -2.20 -22.85 -19.15
N TYR A 75 -1.16 -22.02 -19.10
CA TYR A 75 -1.01 -20.96 -18.10
C TYR A 75 -1.25 -19.59 -18.73
N LEU A 76 -2.19 -18.82 -18.18
CA LEU A 76 -2.37 -17.41 -18.50
C LEU A 76 -1.92 -16.57 -17.31
N LEU A 77 -0.85 -15.81 -17.50
CA LEU A 77 -0.34 -14.86 -16.53
C LEU A 77 -0.92 -13.48 -16.84
N ILE A 78 -1.66 -12.92 -15.90
CA ILE A 78 -2.26 -11.60 -16.00
C ILE A 78 -1.46 -10.66 -15.11
N GLU A 79 -0.94 -9.59 -15.72
CA GLU A 79 -0.41 -8.42 -15.02
C GLU A 79 -1.51 -7.35 -15.01
N ASN A 80 -1.79 -6.76 -13.85
CA ASN A 80 -2.83 -5.77 -13.68
C ASN A 80 -2.23 -4.40 -13.29
N LYS A 81 -2.71 -3.33 -13.91
CA LYS A 81 -2.26 -1.96 -13.62
C LYS A 81 -3.40 -0.96 -13.72
N ILE A 82 -3.44 -0.01 -12.78
CA ILE A 82 -4.29 1.17 -12.87
C ILE A 82 -3.47 2.33 -13.41
N ASP A 83 -2.51 2.80 -12.62
CA ASP A 83 -1.77 4.04 -12.89
C ASP A 83 -0.28 3.98 -12.51
N ALA A 84 0.14 3.00 -11.71
CA ALA A 84 1.53 2.83 -11.28
C ALA A 84 2.47 2.50 -12.46
N PRO A 85 3.69 3.08 -12.52
CA PRO A 85 4.68 2.73 -13.54
C PRO A 85 5.19 1.29 -13.37
N PHE A 86 5.60 0.65 -14.47
CA PHE A 86 6.32 -0.62 -14.41
C PHE A 86 7.68 -0.46 -13.73
N GLN A 87 8.06 -1.47 -12.95
CA GLN A 87 9.42 -1.63 -12.49
C GLN A 87 10.33 -2.03 -13.66
N GLU A 88 11.62 -1.69 -13.59
CA GLU A 88 12.61 -2.07 -14.60
C GLU A 88 12.58 -3.60 -14.86
N ALA A 89 12.58 -4.00 -16.13
CA ALA A 89 12.51 -5.38 -16.61
C ALA A 89 11.30 -6.21 -16.12
N GLN A 90 10.19 -5.57 -15.72
CA GLN A 90 9.00 -6.28 -15.21
C GLN A 90 8.40 -7.23 -16.25
N TYR A 91 8.25 -6.79 -17.50
CA TYR A 91 7.75 -7.65 -18.57
C TYR A 91 8.67 -8.86 -18.86
N GLU A 92 9.99 -8.66 -18.87
CA GLU A 92 10.95 -9.75 -19.09
C GLU A 92 10.88 -10.81 -17.98
N ARG A 93 10.63 -10.41 -16.72
CA ARG A 93 10.42 -11.36 -15.62
C ARG A 93 9.18 -12.22 -15.85
N TYR A 94 8.10 -11.62 -16.35
CA TYR A 94 6.88 -12.35 -16.71
C TYR A 94 7.10 -13.36 -17.82
N LEU A 95 7.84 -12.98 -18.88
CA LEU A 95 8.19 -13.92 -19.95
C LEU A 95 9.04 -15.08 -19.43
N LYS A 96 10.08 -14.81 -18.62
CA LYS A 96 10.90 -15.86 -18.00
C LYS A 96 10.07 -16.81 -17.13
N ARG A 97 9.09 -16.28 -16.41
CA ARG A 97 8.16 -17.07 -15.60
C ARG A 97 7.25 -17.93 -16.46
N ALA A 98 6.65 -17.35 -17.51
CA ALA A 98 5.84 -18.07 -18.49
C ALA A 98 6.63 -19.27 -19.04
N THR A 99 7.84 -19.05 -19.54
CA THR A 99 8.73 -20.12 -20.02
C THR A 99 9.04 -21.17 -18.94
N ALA A 100 9.26 -20.76 -17.69
CA ALA A 100 9.51 -21.69 -16.58
C ALA A 100 8.31 -22.56 -16.19
N LEU A 101 7.08 -22.07 -16.41
CA LEU A 101 5.85 -22.87 -16.23
C LEU A 101 5.62 -23.80 -17.41
N SER A 102 5.77 -23.28 -18.63
CA SER A 102 5.72 -24.02 -19.88
C SER A 102 6.27 -23.17 -21.03
N GLU A 103 7.20 -23.73 -21.81
CA GLU A 103 7.79 -23.03 -22.97
C GLU A 103 6.73 -22.63 -24.00
N ASP A 104 5.78 -23.52 -24.31
CA ASP A 104 4.80 -23.32 -25.40
C ASP A 104 3.35 -23.13 -24.92
N ASN A 105 3.02 -23.57 -23.69
CA ASN A 105 1.65 -23.52 -23.14
C ASN A 105 1.50 -22.43 -22.07
N SER A 106 2.10 -21.26 -22.33
CA SER A 106 1.91 -20.10 -21.47
C SER A 106 1.76 -18.81 -22.27
N LYS A 107 0.96 -17.87 -21.75
CA LYS A 107 0.80 -16.52 -22.30
C LYS A 107 0.76 -15.48 -21.19
N VAL A 108 1.25 -14.28 -21.50
CA VAL A 108 1.22 -13.11 -20.61
C VAL A 108 0.29 -12.07 -21.20
N ILE A 109 -0.61 -11.50 -20.40
CA ILE A 109 -1.54 -10.46 -20.82
C ILE A 109 -1.56 -9.30 -19.82
N LEU A 110 -1.56 -8.07 -20.34
CA LEU A 110 -1.75 -6.87 -19.54
C LEU A 110 -3.24 -6.54 -19.41
N VAL A 111 -3.70 -6.26 -18.20
CA VAL A 111 -5.05 -5.78 -17.92
C VAL A 111 -4.94 -4.39 -17.28
N ALA A 112 -5.38 -3.36 -17.99
CA ALA A 112 -5.22 -1.96 -17.55
C ALA A 112 -6.21 -1.02 -18.27
N PRO A 113 -6.41 0.22 -17.84
CA PRO A 113 -7.20 1.20 -18.60
C PRO A 113 -6.63 1.46 -20.01
N GLU A 114 -7.49 1.80 -20.98
CA GLU A 114 -7.05 2.12 -22.35
C GLU A 114 -5.99 3.23 -22.40
N GLY A 115 -6.11 4.25 -21.53
CA GLY A 115 -5.14 5.34 -21.42
C GLY A 115 -3.74 4.83 -21.06
N TYR A 116 -3.66 3.88 -20.14
CA TYR A 116 -2.41 3.26 -19.69
C TYR A 116 -1.78 2.41 -20.80
N ILE A 117 -2.59 1.61 -21.51
CA ILE A 117 -2.13 0.66 -22.53
C ILE A 117 -1.46 1.36 -23.72
N LYS A 118 -1.93 2.55 -24.13
CA LYS A 118 -1.48 3.25 -25.35
C LYS A 118 0.03 3.42 -25.50
N ASN A 119 0.78 3.40 -24.40
CA ASN A 119 2.23 3.57 -24.40
C ASN A 119 3.00 2.30 -24.00
N LYS A 120 2.36 1.12 -23.97
CA LYS A 120 2.92 -0.15 -23.46
C LYS A 120 3.01 -1.20 -24.56
N ASN A 121 3.86 -0.94 -25.54
CA ASN A 121 4.07 -1.81 -26.69
C ASN A 121 4.85 -3.11 -26.37
N GLU A 122 5.35 -3.26 -25.14
CA GLU A 122 6.12 -4.43 -24.74
C GLU A 122 5.25 -5.69 -24.57
N PHE A 123 3.98 -5.54 -24.15
CA PHE A 123 3.07 -6.67 -24.00
C PHE A 123 2.46 -7.07 -25.35
N GLU A 124 2.57 -8.35 -25.71
CA GLU A 124 1.94 -8.90 -26.92
C GLU A 124 0.41 -8.87 -26.86
N TYR A 125 -0.15 -9.09 -25.67
CA TYR A 125 -1.60 -9.14 -25.45
C TYR A 125 -2.02 -8.16 -24.36
N HIS A 126 -3.20 -7.56 -24.55
CA HIS A 126 -3.82 -6.70 -23.55
C HIS A 126 -5.35 -6.80 -23.56
N ILE A 127 -5.97 -6.53 -22.42
CA ILE A 127 -7.41 -6.27 -22.27
C ILE A 127 -7.59 -4.97 -21.51
N SER A 128 -8.42 -4.08 -22.03
CA SER A 128 -8.71 -2.85 -21.31
C SER A 128 -9.76 -3.02 -20.22
N TYR A 129 -9.73 -2.16 -19.18
CA TYR A 129 -10.83 -2.10 -18.21
C TYR A 129 -12.16 -1.72 -18.87
N GLU A 130 -12.12 -0.95 -19.95
CA GLU A 130 -13.26 -0.61 -20.79
C GLU A 130 -13.83 -1.84 -21.52
N GLU A 131 -12.97 -2.78 -21.95
CA GLU A 131 -13.40 -4.09 -22.47
C GLU A 131 -14.05 -4.95 -21.38
N LEU A 132 -13.47 -4.99 -20.18
CA LEU A 132 -14.07 -5.67 -19.03
C LEU A 132 -15.45 -5.08 -18.70
N SER A 133 -15.57 -3.75 -18.69
CA SER A 133 -16.83 -3.06 -18.39
C SER A 133 -17.91 -3.38 -19.43
N ARG A 134 -17.56 -3.45 -20.72
CA ARG A 134 -18.49 -3.85 -21.80
C ARG A 134 -18.99 -5.29 -21.65
N PHE A 135 -18.17 -6.19 -21.10
CA PHE A 135 -18.63 -7.55 -20.80
C PHE A 135 -19.77 -7.56 -19.76
N PHE A 136 -19.67 -6.72 -18.72
CA PHE A 136 -20.68 -6.63 -17.67
C PHE A 136 -21.93 -5.85 -18.11
N GLU A 137 -21.78 -4.83 -18.96
CA GLU A 137 -22.90 -4.02 -19.46
C GLU A 137 -23.98 -4.88 -20.15
N ASN A 138 -23.56 -5.92 -20.86
CA ASN A 138 -24.46 -6.85 -21.54
C ASN A 138 -25.24 -7.78 -20.58
N LYS A 139 -24.98 -7.71 -19.27
CA LYS A 139 -25.57 -8.58 -18.25
C LYS A 139 -26.33 -7.73 -17.22
N LYS A 140 -27.66 -7.86 -17.18
CA LYS A 140 -28.50 -7.15 -16.20
C LYS A 140 -28.24 -7.64 -14.77
N GLY A 141 -28.32 -6.73 -13.79
CA GLY A 141 -28.34 -7.07 -12.35
C GLY A 141 -27.35 -6.26 -11.51
N SER A 142 -27.69 -6.04 -10.24
CA SER A 142 -26.93 -5.21 -9.30
C SER A 142 -25.47 -5.64 -9.10
N ARG A 143 -25.17 -6.95 -9.26
CA ARG A 143 -23.79 -7.47 -9.22
C ARG A 143 -22.94 -6.90 -10.35
N ASN A 144 -23.47 -6.83 -11.57
CA ASN A 144 -22.72 -6.32 -12.73
C ASN A 144 -22.61 -4.80 -12.66
N GLU A 145 -23.65 -4.11 -12.19
CA GLU A 145 -23.62 -2.67 -11.93
C GLU A 145 -22.52 -2.30 -10.94
N TYR A 146 -22.36 -3.06 -9.84
CA TYR A 146 -21.28 -2.89 -8.88
C TYR A 146 -19.90 -3.08 -9.53
N LYS A 147 -19.72 -4.14 -10.32
CA LYS A 147 -18.44 -4.42 -11.00
C LYS A 147 -18.05 -3.33 -12.00
N MET A 148 -19.02 -2.86 -12.78
CA MET A 148 -18.83 -1.72 -13.67
C MET A 148 -18.45 -0.45 -12.92
N GLU A 149 -19.04 -0.21 -11.75
CA GLU A 149 -18.70 0.96 -10.93
C GLU A 149 -17.26 0.90 -10.38
N ILE A 150 -16.79 -0.27 -9.95
CA ILE A 150 -15.37 -0.47 -9.56
C ILE A 150 -14.44 -0.18 -10.74
N LEU A 151 -14.73 -0.73 -11.93
CA LEU A 151 -13.93 -0.48 -13.13
C LEU A 151 -13.97 1.01 -13.55
N ARG A 152 -15.13 1.67 -13.45
CA ARG A 152 -15.28 3.10 -13.73
C ARG A 152 -14.39 3.93 -12.82
N LEU A 153 -14.39 3.67 -11.52
CA LEU A 153 -13.56 4.36 -10.54
C LEU A 153 -12.06 4.18 -10.84
N ALA A 154 -11.64 2.98 -11.25
CA ALA A 154 -10.26 2.70 -11.63
C ALA A 154 -9.84 3.42 -12.92
N ILE A 155 -10.70 3.46 -13.94
CA ILE A 155 -10.48 4.23 -15.18
C ILE A 155 -10.38 5.72 -14.87
N GLU A 156 -11.25 6.25 -14.00
CA GLU A 156 -11.17 7.65 -13.57
C GLU A 156 -9.90 7.96 -12.80
N GLN A 157 -9.39 7.01 -12.01
CA GLN A 157 -8.11 7.16 -11.33
C GLN A 157 -6.96 7.26 -12.32
N GLU A 158 -6.88 6.38 -13.32
CA GLU A 158 -5.86 6.47 -14.37
C GLU A 158 -5.95 7.78 -15.16
N ARG A 159 -7.16 8.22 -15.51
CA ARG A 159 -7.38 9.49 -16.22
C ARG A 159 -6.93 10.71 -15.42
N ARG A 160 -7.05 10.67 -14.10
CA ARG A 160 -6.51 11.70 -13.20
C ARG A 160 -4.98 11.61 -13.10
N GLY A 161 -4.39 10.50 -13.57
CA GLY A 161 -3.00 10.12 -13.43
C GLY A 161 -2.72 9.55 -12.04
N TYR A 162 -1.71 8.67 -11.95
CA TYR A 162 -1.03 8.39 -10.68
C TYR A 162 -0.58 9.75 -10.14
N GLN A 163 -1.20 10.21 -9.06
CA GLN A 163 -0.90 11.52 -8.50
C GLN A 163 0.48 11.48 -7.84
N ILE A 164 1.52 11.66 -8.66
CA ILE A 164 2.88 12.07 -8.27
C ILE A 164 2.82 13.26 -7.29
N ILE A 165 1.77 14.08 -7.36
CA ILE A 165 1.47 15.17 -6.43
C ILE A 165 1.42 14.70 -4.96
N LYS A 166 0.88 13.50 -4.65
CA LYS A 166 0.84 13.00 -3.26
C LYS A 166 2.22 12.59 -2.77
N ASP A 167 3.02 11.89 -3.57
CA ASP A 167 4.37 11.49 -3.18
C ASP A 167 5.33 12.69 -3.16
N GLU A 168 5.22 13.66 -4.08
CA GLU A 168 6.03 14.89 -4.07
C GLU A 168 5.68 15.80 -2.88
N GLN A 169 4.39 16.00 -2.58
CA GLN A 169 3.96 16.80 -1.42
C GLN A 169 4.40 16.15 -0.11
N VAL A 170 4.21 14.84 0.02
CA VAL A 170 4.69 14.09 1.21
C VAL A 170 6.21 14.14 1.28
N THR A 171 6.92 13.95 0.17
CA THR A 171 8.39 14.04 0.13
C THR A 171 8.88 15.46 0.49
N ALA A 172 8.22 16.50 0.00
CA ALA A 172 8.51 17.89 0.34
C ALA A 172 8.25 18.14 1.83
N PHE A 173 7.12 17.67 2.36
CA PHE A 173 6.79 17.74 3.78
C PHE A 173 7.88 17.06 4.64
N TRP A 174 8.32 15.85 4.27
CA TRP A 174 9.38 15.14 4.96
C TRP A 174 10.71 15.90 4.98
N LYS A 175 11.06 16.58 3.86
CA LYS A 175 12.27 17.41 3.78
C LYS A 175 12.18 18.64 4.69
N GLU A 176 11.07 19.37 4.62
CA GLU A 176 10.86 20.56 5.46
C GLU A 176 10.77 20.20 6.94
N TYR A 177 10.07 19.12 7.30
CA TYR A 177 10.05 18.57 8.64
C TYR A 177 11.45 18.24 9.15
N TYR A 178 12.28 17.58 8.33
CA TYR A 178 13.66 17.27 8.69
C TYR A 178 14.51 18.53 8.90
N ILE A 179 14.38 19.52 8.02
CA ILE A 179 15.06 20.82 8.16
C ILE A 179 14.62 21.49 9.46
N TYR A 180 13.32 21.54 9.74
CA TYR A 180 12.76 22.13 10.94
C TYR A 180 13.27 21.45 12.20
N VAL A 181 13.22 20.12 12.28
CA VAL A 181 13.74 19.35 13.43
C VAL A 181 15.24 19.58 13.60
N LYS A 182 16.01 19.55 12.51
CA LYS A 182 17.45 19.76 12.55
C LYS A 182 17.85 21.15 13.04
N ILE A 183 17.06 22.18 12.72
CA ILE A 183 17.30 23.56 13.14
C ILE A 183 16.83 23.80 14.58
N ASN A 184 15.61 23.37 14.92
CA ASN A 184 14.97 23.74 16.18
C ASN A 184 15.23 22.74 17.31
N ILE A 185 15.52 21.47 17.00
CA ILE A 185 15.73 20.39 17.98
C ILE A 185 16.87 19.46 17.53
N PRO A 186 18.10 19.96 17.33
CA PRO A 186 19.20 19.18 16.74
C PRO A 186 19.53 17.89 17.53
N GLU A 187 19.26 17.87 18.83
CA GLU A 187 19.44 16.70 19.71
C GLU A 187 18.49 15.53 19.43
N LEU A 188 17.46 15.71 18.59
CA LEU A 188 16.66 14.60 18.09
C LEU A 188 17.43 13.69 17.13
N GLU A 189 18.51 14.20 16.54
CA GLU A 189 19.37 13.48 15.59
C GLU A 189 18.55 12.69 14.56
N MET A 190 17.54 13.36 13.99
CA MET A 190 16.66 12.75 12.99
C MET A 190 17.50 12.26 11.80
N PRO A 191 17.39 10.98 11.41
CA PRO A 191 18.05 10.49 10.20
C PRO A 191 17.50 11.18 8.96
N ASP A 192 18.37 11.47 7.99
CA ASP A 192 18.00 12.06 6.72
C ASP A 192 16.88 11.23 6.04
N PRO A 193 15.70 11.82 5.75
CA PRO A 193 14.66 11.17 5.01
C PRO A 193 15.08 11.12 3.54
N LYS A 194 15.72 10.01 3.13
CA LYS A 194 15.83 9.61 1.72
C LYS A 194 14.43 9.51 1.06
N SER A 195 14.29 8.91 -0.12
CA SER A 195 12.93 8.64 -0.68
C SER A 195 12.09 7.81 0.32
N LYS A 196 10.96 8.38 0.75
CA LYS A 196 10.00 7.72 1.64
C LYS A 196 8.73 7.40 0.85
N PRO A 197 8.17 6.18 0.97
CA PRO A 197 6.84 5.90 0.40
C PRO A 197 5.79 6.75 1.12
N SER A 198 4.74 7.18 0.40
CA SER A 198 3.62 8.00 0.93
C SER A 198 2.92 7.42 2.17
N SER A 199 3.09 6.13 2.46
CA SER A 199 2.50 5.46 3.64
C SER A 199 3.35 5.55 4.91
N SER A 200 4.57 6.12 4.83
CA SER A 200 5.45 6.26 6.00
C SER A 200 5.14 7.56 6.73
N SER A 201 4.61 7.47 7.96
CA SER A 201 4.37 8.62 8.85
C SER A 201 5.10 8.54 10.19
N PHE A 202 6.01 7.58 10.36
CA PHE A 202 6.71 7.34 11.64
C PHE A 202 8.17 7.79 11.53
N VAL A 203 8.58 8.70 12.41
CA VAL A 203 9.95 9.20 12.52
C VAL A 203 10.63 8.54 13.71
N TYR A 204 11.77 7.89 13.48
CA TYR A 204 12.59 7.29 14.54
C TYR A 204 13.77 8.21 14.82
N PHE A 205 13.81 8.76 16.03
CA PHE A 205 14.87 9.66 16.47
C PHE A 205 16.03 8.90 17.10
N LYS A 206 17.20 9.54 17.13
CA LYS A 206 18.45 8.96 17.67
C LYS A 206 19.03 9.80 18.80
N SER A 207 18.18 10.46 19.56
CA SER A 207 18.60 11.27 20.69
C SER A 207 19.53 10.52 21.64
N SER A 208 20.63 11.16 22.00
CA SER A 208 21.66 10.59 22.88
C SER A 208 21.17 10.27 24.30
N TRP A 209 20.09 10.94 24.75
CA TRP A 209 19.46 10.68 26.05
C TRP A 209 18.59 9.42 26.06
N VAL A 210 18.22 8.89 24.89
CA VAL A 210 17.37 7.70 24.79
C VAL A 210 18.21 6.44 25.00
N PRO A 211 17.86 5.57 25.97
CA PRO A 211 18.58 4.33 26.20
C PRO A 211 18.60 3.41 24.97
N LYS A 212 19.67 2.64 24.79
CA LYS A 212 19.85 1.75 23.61
C LYS A 212 18.76 0.69 23.45
N ASN A 213 18.08 0.32 24.52
CA ASN A 213 16.97 -0.63 24.51
C ASN A 213 15.60 0.03 24.28
N MET A 214 15.56 1.34 24.08
CA MET A 214 14.35 2.11 23.80
C MET A 214 14.42 2.78 22.42
N LYS A 215 13.27 3.18 21.90
CA LYS A 215 13.15 3.94 20.65
C LYS A 215 12.24 5.14 20.88
N LEU A 216 12.69 6.33 20.48
CA LEU A 216 11.85 7.51 20.45
C LEU A 216 11.23 7.67 19.05
N ILE A 217 9.89 7.67 18.98
CA ILE A 217 9.14 7.58 17.73
C ILE A 217 8.06 8.66 17.68
N HIS A 218 8.12 9.56 16.70
CA HIS A 218 6.99 10.43 16.38
C HIS A 218 6.12 9.78 15.31
N LYS A 219 4.89 9.43 15.68
CA LYS A 219 3.86 8.86 14.80
C LYS A 219 2.98 10.00 14.32
N MET A 220 3.45 10.73 13.31
CA MET A 220 2.95 12.04 12.90
C MET A 220 1.42 12.07 12.66
N GLU A 221 0.90 11.18 11.82
CA GLU A 221 -0.55 11.14 11.52
C GLU A 221 -1.40 10.58 12.67
N LYS A 222 -0.76 9.99 13.69
CA LYS A 222 -1.45 9.44 14.87
C LYS A 222 -1.43 10.38 16.06
N GLY A 223 -0.70 11.50 15.98
CA GLY A 223 -0.56 12.44 17.10
C GLY A 223 0.11 11.84 18.34
N ASN A 224 1.10 10.97 18.16
CA ASN A 224 1.77 10.32 19.30
C ASN A 224 3.30 10.49 19.24
N LEU A 225 3.89 10.83 20.38
CA LEU A 225 5.32 10.70 20.62
C LEU A 225 5.55 9.58 21.64
N ASP A 226 6.15 8.48 21.17
CA ASP A 226 6.33 7.25 21.94
C ASP A 226 7.80 7.07 22.31
N LEU A 227 8.07 6.81 23.59
CA LEU A 227 9.31 6.17 24.06
C LEU A 227 9.03 4.67 24.25
N GLU A 228 9.42 3.87 23.26
CA GLU A 228 9.07 2.46 23.15
C GLU A 228 10.13 1.53 23.72
N LEU A 229 9.71 0.61 24.58
CA LEU A 229 10.42 -0.60 25.00
C LEU A 229 9.94 -1.79 24.14
N SER A 230 10.70 -2.09 23.08
CA SER A 230 10.32 -3.17 22.15
C SER A 230 10.36 -4.54 22.83
N GLY A 231 9.28 -5.33 22.69
CA GLY A 231 9.25 -6.72 23.18
C GLY A 231 9.12 -6.87 24.70
N GLN A 232 8.62 -5.86 25.42
CA GLN A 232 8.50 -5.85 26.89
C GLN A 232 7.04 -5.71 27.35
N ALA A 233 6.06 -6.08 26.52
CA ALA A 233 4.64 -6.01 26.87
C ALA A 233 4.28 -6.86 28.12
N ASP A 234 5.01 -7.96 28.34
CA ASP A 234 4.89 -8.84 29.50
C ASP A 234 5.38 -8.21 30.82
N LYS A 235 6.12 -7.10 30.75
CA LYS A 235 6.61 -6.36 31.92
C LYS A 235 5.75 -5.16 32.31
N TYR A 236 4.54 -5.08 31.79
CA TYR A 236 3.63 -3.96 32.04
C TYR A 236 3.44 -3.68 33.55
N GLU A 237 3.14 -4.71 34.35
CA GLU A 237 2.92 -4.56 35.79
C GLU A 237 4.17 -4.07 36.53
N GLU A 238 5.34 -4.63 36.22
CA GLU A 238 6.63 -4.22 36.80
C GLU A 238 6.95 -2.76 36.49
N ILE A 239 6.76 -2.35 35.24
CA ILE A 239 7.05 -0.98 34.80
C ILE A 239 6.03 0.00 35.38
N ILE A 240 4.75 -0.32 35.40
CA ILE A 240 3.77 0.54 36.07
C ILE A 240 4.12 0.71 37.54
N GLU A 241 4.42 -0.37 38.25
CA GLU A 241 4.74 -0.29 39.68
C GLU A 241 5.96 0.60 39.93
N LYS A 242 6.94 0.56 39.03
CA LYS A 242 8.15 1.40 39.08
C LYS A 242 7.88 2.88 38.80
N TYR A 243 6.99 3.21 37.87
CA TYR A 243 6.80 4.58 37.38
C TYR A 243 5.52 5.26 37.89
N LYS A 244 4.56 4.54 38.50
CA LYS A 244 3.24 5.06 38.89
C LYS A 244 3.26 6.27 39.83
N GLU A 245 4.26 6.40 40.68
CA GLU A 245 4.35 7.51 41.64
C GLU A 245 4.90 8.79 40.99
N ASN A 246 5.64 8.65 39.89
CA ASN A 246 6.30 9.75 39.19
C ASN A 246 5.68 10.07 37.83
N ILE A 247 4.71 9.27 37.36
CA ILE A 247 4.05 9.50 36.08
C ILE A 247 3.18 10.77 36.17
N ILE A 248 3.32 11.62 35.17
CA ILE A 248 2.54 12.86 35.05
C ILE A 248 1.38 12.65 34.10
N GLU A 249 0.33 13.48 34.24
CA GLU A 249 -0.94 13.36 33.50
C GLU A 249 -0.77 13.30 31.97
N ASP A 250 0.25 13.97 31.44
CA ASP A 250 0.57 14.05 30.01
C ASP A 250 1.30 12.82 29.45
N ILE A 251 1.61 11.82 30.29
CA ILE A 251 2.32 10.60 29.90
C ILE A 251 1.51 9.38 30.31
N GLU A 252 1.22 8.51 29.34
CA GLU A 252 0.54 7.25 29.58
C GLU A 252 1.47 6.05 29.30
N ILE A 253 1.30 4.98 30.07
CA ILE A 253 1.95 3.69 29.83
C ILE A 253 0.97 2.79 29.10
N VAL A 254 1.29 2.42 27.87
CA VAL A 254 0.38 1.65 27.01
C VAL A 254 1.09 0.43 26.42
N VAL A 255 0.38 -0.67 26.26
CA VAL A 255 0.85 -1.83 25.50
C VAL A 255 0.45 -1.66 24.03
N THR A 256 1.43 -1.68 23.13
CA THR A 256 1.21 -1.63 21.68
C THR A 256 1.79 -2.88 21.03
N GLY A 257 0.95 -3.88 20.77
CA GLY A 257 1.38 -5.17 20.25
C GLY A 257 2.29 -5.89 21.24
N LYS A 258 3.56 -6.11 20.88
CA LYS A 258 4.57 -6.73 21.75
C LYS A 258 5.40 -5.71 22.55
N SER A 259 5.16 -4.41 22.35
CA SER A 259 5.95 -3.35 22.97
C SER A 259 5.18 -2.68 24.10
N LEU A 260 5.92 -2.13 25.05
CA LEU A 260 5.43 -1.22 26.06
C LEU A 260 5.88 0.20 25.70
N VAL A 261 5.01 1.19 25.77
CA VAL A 261 5.33 2.58 25.40
C VAL A 261 5.00 3.53 26.54
N PHE A 262 5.90 4.48 26.79
CA PHE A 262 5.54 5.74 27.43
C PHE A 262 5.15 6.70 26.32
N ARG A 263 3.87 7.09 26.26
CA ARG A 263 3.33 7.92 25.20
C ARG A 263 2.92 9.28 25.75
N THR A 264 3.22 10.30 24.98
CA THR A 264 2.59 11.61 25.12
C THR A 264 1.84 11.96 23.83
N ASN A 265 0.66 12.56 23.98
CA ASN A 265 -0.14 13.02 22.85
C ASN A 265 0.47 14.32 22.31
N VAL A 266 0.62 14.38 21.00
CA VAL A 266 1.07 15.56 20.25
C VAL A 266 0.07 15.83 19.14
N PRO A 267 0.00 17.04 18.58
CA PRO A 267 -0.88 17.28 17.44
C PRO A 267 -0.54 16.35 16.28
N ASP A 268 -1.57 15.84 15.60
CA ASP A 268 -1.40 15.06 14.39
C ASP A 268 -1.01 15.97 13.21
N LEU A 269 -0.08 15.49 12.38
CA LEU A 269 0.33 16.21 11.18
C LEU A 269 -0.32 15.60 9.95
N ASN A 270 -0.89 16.44 9.11
CA ASN A 270 -1.40 16.02 7.81
C ASN A 270 -0.29 16.18 6.75
N LEU A 271 0.36 15.08 6.39
CA LEU A 271 1.46 15.07 5.42
C LEU A 271 1.02 15.47 3.99
N LYS A 272 -0.29 15.61 3.74
CA LYS A 272 -0.84 16.11 2.48
C LYS A 272 -0.86 17.63 2.40
N ASN A 273 -0.69 18.33 3.53
CA ASN A 273 -0.58 19.78 3.57
C ASN A 273 0.86 20.22 3.26
N ILE A 274 1.06 21.52 3.03
CA ILE A 274 2.41 22.09 3.04
C ILE A 274 2.90 22.21 4.49
N PHE A 275 4.20 22.05 4.73
CA PHE A 275 4.74 22.02 6.09
C PHE A 275 4.44 23.30 6.89
N GLU A 276 4.43 24.46 6.24
CA GLU A 276 4.16 25.74 6.91
C GLU A 276 2.76 25.79 7.56
N GLU A 277 1.77 25.09 7.00
CA GLU A 277 0.42 25.00 7.59
C GLU A 277 0.39 24.15 8.87
N GLU A 278 1.38 23.27 9.05
CA GLU A 278 1.52 22.40 10.22
C GLU A 278 2.58 22.93 11.21
N ARG A 279 3.13 24.12 10.98
CA ARG A 279 4.25 24.66 11.76
C ARG A 279 3.89 24.93 13.22
N ASP A 280 2.71 25.49 13.49
CA ASP A 280 2.25 25.79 14.85
C ASP A 280 2.14 24.51 15.69
N LYS A 281 1.71 23.41 15.07
CA LYS A 281 1.65 22.09 15.70
C LYS A 281 3.03 21.56 16.09
N MET A 282 4.07 21.93 15.34
CA MET A 282 5.44 21.55 15.67
C MET A 282 5.98 22.28 16.90
N GLU A 283 5.48 23.46 17.23
CA GLU A 283 5.83 24.17 18.47
C GLU A 283 5.27 23.43 19.70
N GLU A 284 4.03 22.94 19.61
CA GLU A 284 3.44 22.09 20.64
C GLU A 284 4.18 20.75 20.76
N PHE A 285 4.55 20.14 19.62
CA PHE A 285 5.39 18.94 19.60
C PHE A 285 6.70 19.16 20.39
N ILE A 286 7.38 20.29 20.22
CA ILE A 286 8.60 20.63 20.98
C ILE A 286 8.32 20.67 22.48
N SER A 287 7.22 21.30 22.88
CA SER A 287 6.83 21.39 24.29
C SER A 287 6.63 19.99 24.90
N LYS A 288 5.84 19.14 24.22
CA LYS A 288 5.58 17.76 24.65
C LYS A 288 6.82 16.87 24.63
N TYR A 289 7.70 17.05 23.64
CA TYR A 289 9.01 16.39 23.59
C TYR A 289 9.87 16.73 24.82
N ASN A 290 9.98 18.02 25.16
CA ASN A 290 10.73 18.45 26.34
C ASN A 290 10.12 17.93 27.64
N LEU A 291 8.79 17.88 27.73
CA LEU A 291 8.07 17.30 28.86
C LEU A 291 8.42 15.81 29.02
N LEU A 292 8.31 15.02 27.95
CA LEU A 292 8.64 13.59 27.97
C LEU A 292 10.11 13.36 28.34
N LYS A 293 11.03 14.12 27.75
CA LYS A 293 12.47 14.04 28.02
C LYS A 293 12.79 14.36 29.47
N ASN A 294 12.30 15.50 29.98
CA ASN A 294 12.60 15.96 31.33
C ASN A 294 12.04 15.00 32.37
N TRP A 295 10.80 14.55 32.19
CA TRP A 295 10.19 13.54 33.03
C TRP A 295 11.00 12.24 33.04
N PHE A 296 11.39 11.75 31.86
CA PHE A 296 12.14 10.49 31.78
C PHE A 296 13.49 10.62 32.48
N LEU A 297 14.23 11.70 32.24
CA LEU A 297 15.54 11.93 32.85
C LEU A 297 15.48 12.19 34.37
N SER A 298 14.37 12.71 34.90
CA SER A 298 14.19 12.88 36.35
C SER A 298 13.76 11.61 37.07
N THR A 299 13.36 10.57 36.33
CA THR A 299 12.76 9.33 36.87
C THR A 299 13.68 8.11 36.70
N ILE A 300 14.86 8.28 36.08
CA ILE A 300 15.93 7.26 36.01
C ILE A 300 16.89 7.43 37.17
#